data_AF-A0A7S1S5C6-F1
#
_entry.id   AF-A0A7S1S5C6-F1
#
_cell.length_a   1.000
_cell.length_b   1.000
_cell.length_c   1.000
_cell.angle_alpha   90.00
_cell.angle_beta   90.00
_cell.angle_gamma   90.00
#
_symmetry.space_group_name_H-M   'P 1'
#
loop_
_entity.id
_entity.type
_entity.pdbx_description
1 polymer ?
#
loop_
_entity_poly.entity_id
_entity_poly.type
_entity_poly.pdbx_seq_one_letter_code
_entity_poly.pdbx_strand_id
1 'polypeptide(L)'
;MDPEAVEKGRAMESDRRFRMHHASFSSMAGVPELRGDEEAEEDRAEEDVGPGTAFEGAAAGVFFDLGISSPQLDGERGFRPEQDAELDMRFDTTRGRPVWRWLRKASREQMAYVFRELGGEDASAAQRIADAVALVRGADGRGVPKRTREFADLVQRAKGGKEYQAMHPAKLAFQALRIHVNREFDELRDGMAAALRLLRGEARMGLITWKHKECSIVIDFFRRHECARPDHPVLQWYEREAKGRGGARLKPRWGLLQEDPIRPTAAELKVNSRARSAVLHLFRKRRALLLPQLEAVAYGILGWPRQEAAGAAEAAEAQGATVPGEEEGAAAAAGRKRRRREAAQAEVGAAAAA
;
A
#
# COMPACT_ATOMS: atom_id res chain seq x y z
N MET A 1 6.12 -15.26 5.72
CA MET A 1 6.83 -15.82 4.55
C MET A 1 6.57 -17.33 4.49
N ASP A 2 6.55 -17.93 3.30
CA ASP A 2 6.10 -19.30 3.05
C ASP A 2 7.08 -20.39 3.55
N PRO A 3 6.67 -21.28 4.48
CA PRO A 3 7.50 -22.39 4.94
C PRO A 3 7.96 -23.34 3.81
N GLU A 4 7.11 -23.61 2.82
CA GLU A 4 7.47 -24.49 1.69
C GLU A 4 8.57 -23.87 0.82
N ALA A 5 8.54 -22.55 0.65
CA ALA A 5 9.58 -21.82 -0.06
C ALA A 5 10.91 -21.86 0.71
N VAL A 6 10.85 -21.75 2.04
CA VAL A 6 12.03 -21.86 2.91
C VAL A 6 12.65 -23.25 2.82
N GLU A 7 11.84 -24.32 2.84
CA GLU A 7 12.34 -25.69 2.71
C GLU A 7 13.10 -25.89 1.39
N LYS A 8 12.53 -25.43 0.26
CA LYS A 8 13.20 -25.47 -1.04
C LYS A 8 14.48 -24.63 -1.05
N GLY A 9 14.45 -23.46 -0.41
CA GLY A 9 15.61 -22.59 -0.27
C GLY A 9 16.73 -23.22 0.55
N ARG A 10 16.42 -23.92 1.64
CA ARG A 10 17.41 -24.61 2.48
C ARG A 10 18.21 -25.66 1.71
N ALA A 11 17.64 -26.26 0.68
CA ALA A 11 18.39 -27.17 -0.20
C ALA A 11 19.58 -26.47 -0.90
N MET A 12 19.54 -25.13 -1.05
CA MET A 12 20.61 -24.33 -1.64
C MET A 12 21.66 -23.86 -0.62
N GLU A 13 21.47 -24.10 0.68
CA GLU A 13 22.42 -23.68 1.74
C GLU A 13 23.75 -24.47 1.74
N SER A 14 23.86 -25.49 0.88
CA SER A 14 25.16 -26.09 0.58
C SER A 14 26.14 -25.09 -0.05
N ASP A 15 25.65 -24.03 -0.70
CA ASP A 15 26.47 -22.90 -1.14
C ASP A 15 26.67 -21.91 0.01
N ARG A 16 27.93 -21.76 0.46
CA ARG A 16 28.31 -20.88 1.58
C ARG A 16 27.99 -19.40 1.33
N ARG A 17 27.73 -19.00 0.08
CA ARG A 17 27.35 -17.64 -0.30
C ARG A 17 25.84 -17.38 -0.13
N PHE A 18 25.06 -18.44 0.07
CA PHE A 18 23.61 -18.37 0.19
C PHE A 18 23.18 -18.62 1.64
N ARG A 19 22.22 -17.83 2.12
CA ARG A 19 21.58 -18.00 3.43
C ARG A 19 20.09 -17.77 3.28
N MET A 20 19.28 -18.64 3.89
CA MET A 20 17.82 -18.50 3.89
C MET A 20 17.33 -18.07 5.28
N HIS A 21 16.52 -17.01 5.33
CA HIS A 21 15.89 -16.54 6.57
C HIS A 21 14.37 -16.69 6.46
N HIS A 22 13.74 -17.42 7.40
CA HIS A 22 12.28 -17.52 7.46
C HIS A 22 11.68 -16.36 8.24
N ALA A 23 11.55 -15.21 7.60
CA ALA A 23 11.05 -13.98 8.22
C ALA A 23 10.17 -13.17 7.25
N SER A 24 9.39 -12.23 7.76
CA SER A 24 8.81 -11.19 6.92
C SER A 24 9.93 -10.35 6.31
N PHE A 25 9.79 -9.92 5.06
CA PHE A 25 10.85 -9.10 4.45
C PHE A 25 10.87 -7.69 5.06
N SER A 26 9.76 -7.22 5.64
CA SER A 26 9.72 -5.99 6.46
C SER A 26 10.72 -6.01 7.63
N SER A 27 11.08 -7.18 8.15
CA SER A 27 12.04 -7.32 9.26
C SER A 27 13.49 -7.48 8.80
N MET A 28 13.81 -7.29 7.52
CA MET A 28 15.16 -7.53 6.98
C MET A 28 16.24 -6.68 7.64
N ALA A 29 15.91 -5.49 8.16
CA ALA A 29 16.85 -4.63 8.91
C ALA A 29 17.39 -5.31 10.20
N GLY A 30 16.75 -6.39 10.64
CA GLY A 30 17.21 -7.24 11.73
C GLY A 30 18.33 -8.21 11.36
N VAL A 31 18.70 -8.36 10.09
CA VAL A 31 19.79 -9.25 9.65
C VAL A 31 21.15 -8.60 9.96
N PRO A 32 21.91 -9.09 10.96
CA PRO A 32 23.11 -8.40 11.44
C PRO A 32 24.17 -8.21 10.36
N GLU A 33 24.32 -9.19 9.46
CA GLU A 33 25.34 -9.17 8.39
C GLU A 33 25.09 -8.07 7.34
N LEU A 34 23.89 -7.50 7.30
CA LEU A 34 23.52 -6.44 6.37
C LEU A 34 23.57 -5.05 7.01
N ARG A 35 23.77 -4.96 8.33
CA ARG A 35 23.91 -3.69 9.05
C ARG A 35 25.24 -3.05 8.65
N GLY A 36 25.22 -1.73 8.47
CA GLY A 36 26.44 -0.94 8.36
C GLY A 36 27.12 -0.80 9.72
N ASP A 37 28.15 0.04 9.81
CA ASP A 37 28.89 0.25 11.05
C ASP A 37 27.97 0.76 12.19
N GLU A 38 27.87 -0.02 13.28
CA GLU A 38 26.91 0.16 14.38
C GLU A 38 27.16 1.44 15.21
N GLU A 39 28.36 2.04 15.14
CA GLU A 39 28.73 3.26 15.88
C GLU A 39 27.89 4.49 15.49
N ALA A 40 27.28 4.51 14.31
CA ALA A 40 26.39 5.59 13.88
C ALA A 40 24.95 5.43 14.40
N GLU A 41 24.63 4.27 14.98
CA GLU A 41 23.26 3.94 15.32
C GLU A 41 22.91 4.29 16.77
N GLU A 42 23.83 4.53 17.72
CA GLU A 42 23.53 4.74 19.16
C GLU A 42 23.10 6.17 19.59
N ASP A 43 23.22 7.18 18.73
CA ASP A 43 22.70 8.55 18.99
C ASP A 43 21.16 8.65 18.81
N ARG A 44 20.44 7.65 19.31
CA ARG A 44 19.04 7.34 18.99
C ARG A 44 18.02 8.22 19.72
N ALA A 45 17.07 8.68 18.90
CA ALA A 45 15.65 8.93 19.18
C ALA A 45 15.26 10.39 18.94
N GLU A 46 14.60 10.63 17.80
CA GLU A 46 13.64 11.72 17.47
C GLU A 46 13.83 12.31 16.05
N GLU A 47 14.99 12.19 15.40
CA GLU A 47 15.26 12.92 14.12
C GLU A 47 15.03 12.14 12.80
N ASP A 48 14.64 10.86 12.83
CA ASP A 48 14.42 10.04 11.62
C ASP A 48 12.94 9.92 11.21
N VAL A 49 12.11 10.89 11.62
CA VAL A 49 10.67 10.95 11.29
C VAL A 49 10.41 11.67 9.94
N GLY A 50 11.48 11.97 9.19
CA GLY A 50 11.43 12.63 7.88
C GLY A 50 11.72 11.67 6.73
N PRO A 51 11.51 12.11 5.48
CA PRO A 51 11.93 11.31 4.32
C PRO A 51 13.45 11.12 4.29
N GLY A 52 13.86 9.93 3.84
CA GLY A 52 15.26 9.53 3.71
C GLY A 52 15.83 8.86 4.96
N THR A 53 17.12 8.56 4.93
CA THR A 53 17.85 8.06 6.10
C THR A 53 19.20 8.77 6.24
N ALA A 54 19.69 8.93 7.47
CA ALA A 54 21.03 9.45 7.71
C ALA A 54 22.13 8.38 7.49
N PHE A 55 21.77 7.10 7.46
CA PHE A 55 22.74 6.00 7.52
C PHE A 55 22.87 5.20 6.22
N GLU A 56 24.01 4.52 6.14
CA GLU A 56 24.39 3.62 5.06
C GLU A 56 24.50 2.18 5.62
N GLY A 57 23.83 1.22 4.98
CA GLY A 57 23.98 -0.19 5.31
C GLY A 57 25.02 -0.87 4.42
N ALA A 58 25.15 -2.20 4.54
CA ALA A 58 26.17 -2.96 3.80
C ALA A 58 25.67 -3.59 2.49
N ALA A 59 24.35 -3.60 2.24
CA ALA A 59 23.77 -4.35 1.12
C ALA A 59 24.09 -3.70 -0.24
N ALA A 60 24.71 -4.47 -1.14
CA ALA A 60 25.01 -4.04 -2.51
C ALA A 60 23.78 -4.00 -3.43
N GLY A 61 22.69 -4.63 -3.02
CA GLY A 61 21.39 -4.57 -3.70
C GLY A 61 20.32 -5.28 -2.90
N VAL A 62 19.06 -4.88 -3.11
CA VAL A 62 17.87 -5.54 -2.55
C VAL A 62 16.88 -5.73 -3.69
N PHE A 63 16.28 -6.92 -3.78
CA PHE A 63 15.34 -7.26 -4.83
C PHE A 63 14.04 -7.82 -4.25
N PHE A 64 12.92 -7.32 -4.74
CA PHE A 64 11.58 -7.76 -4.37
C PHE A 64 10.84 -8.26 -5.61
N ASP A 65 10.49 -9.54 -5.63
CA ASP A 65 9.47 -10.06 -6.54
C ASP A 65 8.17 -10.23 -5.75
N LEU A 66 7.24 -9.30 -5.94
CA LEU A 66 6.04 -9.22 -5.12
C LEU A 66 4.98 -10.22 -5.56
N GLY A 67 4.08 -10.58 -4.66
CA GLY A 67 2.92 -11.40 -5.00
C GLY A 67 3.01 -12.81 -4.47
N ILE A 68 2.51 -13.76 -5.26
CA ILE A 68 2.27 -15.14 -4.86
C ILE A 68 3.08 -16.08 -5.75
N SER A 69 3.75 -17.05 -5.15
CA SER A 69 4.50 -18.06 -5.89
C SER A 69 3.57 -19.06 -6.60
N SER A 70 4.04 -19.70 -7.67
CA SER A 70 3.25 -20.72 -8.38
C SER A 70 2.80 -21.87 -7.46
N PRO A 71 3.65 -22.46 -6.57
CA PRO A 71 3.21 -23.48 -5.63
C PRO A 71 2.09 -23.03 -4.69
N GLN A 72 2.12 -21.77 -4.25
CA GLN A 72 1.04 -21.21 -3.45
C GLN A 72 -0.25 -21.08 -4.26
N LEU A 73 -0.15 -20.59 -5.50
CA LEU A 73 -1.31 -20.36 -6.36
C LEU A 73 -1.96 -21.67 -6.81
N ASP A 74 -1.16 -22.70 -7.11
CA ASP A 74 -1.63 -23.99 -7.61
C ASP A 74 -1.95 -25.00 -6.49
N GLY A 75 -1.55 -24.70 -5.24
CA GLY A 75 -1.78 -25.55 -4.07
C GLY A 75 -3.15 -25.39 -3.40
N GLU A 76 -3.40 -26.18 -2.36
CA GLU A 76 -4.67 -26.23 -1.61
C GLU A 76 -4.83 -25.10 -0.57
N ARG A 77 -4.11 -23.99 -0.73
CA ARG A 77 -4.08 -22.87 0.24
C ARG A 77 -5.20 -21.84 0.04
N GLY A 78 -6.08 -22.10 -0.92
CA GLY A 78 -7.33 -21.34 -1.09
C GLY A 78 -7.18 -19.97 -1.75
N PHE A 79 -6.14 -19.76 -2.55
CA PHE A 79 -5.91 -18.47 -3.23
C PHE A 79 -6.75 -18.27 -4.50
N ARG A 80 -7.29 -19.34 -5.07
CA ARG A 80 -8.05 -19.31 -6.33
C ARG A 80 -9.54 -19.53 -6.07
N PRO A 81 -10.42 -18.69 -6.62
CA PRO A 81 -11.85 -18.94 -6.53
C PRO A 81 -12.28 -20.16 -7.36
N GLU A 82 -11.53 -20.53 -8.40
CA GLU A 82 -11.86 -21.66 -9.28
C GLU A 82 -11.48 -23.04 -8.69
N GLN A 83 -10.63 -23.07 -7.65
CA GLN A 83 -10.14 -24.31 -7.04
C GLN A 83 -10.65 -24.40 -5.61
N ASP A 84 -11.44 -25.44 -5.34
CA ASP A 84 -12.07 -25.61 -4.04
C ASP A 84 -11.06 -26.12 -3.00
N ALA A 85 -10.85 -25.33 -1.94
CA ALA A 85 -9.89 -25.60 -0.89
C ALA A 85 -10.35 -24.95 0.43
N GLU A 86 -9.62 -25.14 1.53
CA GLU A 86 -9.88 -24.39 2.75
C GLU A 86 -9.66 -22.88 2.50
N LEU A 87 -10.56 -22.05 3.03
CA LEU A 87 -10.50 -20.59 2.91
C LEU A 87 -9.44 -20.02 3.88
N ASP A 88 -8.17 -20.32 3.61
CA ASP A 88 -7.01 -19.93 4.43
C ASP A 88 -6.36 -18.64 3.93
N MET A 89 -5.76 -18.69 2.73
CA MET A 89 -5.02 -17.60 2.06
C MET A 89 -3.80 -17.03 2.78
N ARG A 90 -3.30 -17.64 3.87
CA ARG A 90 -2.04 -17.20 4.48
C ARG A 90 -0.85 -17.65 3.65
N PHE A 91 0.11 -16.75 3.45
CA PHE A 91 1.44 -17.09 2.92
C PHE A 91 2.22 -17.93 3.92
N ASP A 92 2.12 -17.61 5.22
CA ASP A 92 2.72 -18.39 6.28
C ASP A 92 1.64 -19.11 7.09
N THR A 93 1.50 -20.41 6.87
CA THR A 93 0.48 -21.24 7.53
C THR A 93 0.82 -21.54 8.99
N THR A 94 2.06 -21.31 9.43
CA THR A 94 2.52 -21.57 10.81
C THR A 94 2.06 -20.51 11.80
N ARG A 95 1.67 -19.32 11.31
CA ARG A 95 1.27 -18.19 12.16
C ARG A 95 0.06 -17.44 11.57
N GLY A 96 -0.43 -16.45 12.31
CA GLY A 96 -1.55 -15.62 11.87
C GLY A 96 -2.88 -16.36 11.90
N ARG A 97 -3.88 -15.78 11.22
CA ARG A 97 -5.27 -16.25 11.25
C ARG A 97 -5.77 -16.48 9.81
N PRO A 98 -6.28 -17.69 9.47
CA PRO A 98 -6.85 -17.94 8.16
C PRO A 98 -8.10 -17.09 7.92
N VAL A 99 -8.42 -16.84 6.66
CA VAL A 99 -9.54 -15.96 6.25
C VAL A 99 -10.85 -16.37 6.91
N TRP A 100 -11.23 -17.66 6.91
CA TRP A 100 -12.50 -18.09 7.52
C TRP A 100 -12.60 -17.74 9.02
N ARG A 101 -11.48 -17.78 9.76
CA ARG A 101 -11.44 -17.36 11.17
C ARG A 101 -11.51 -15.84 11.31
N TRP A 102 -10.98 -15.08 10.35
CA TRP A 102 -11.11 -13.63 10.34
C TRP A 102 -12.56 -13.21 10.11
N LEU A 103 -13.22 -13.76 9.08
CA LEU A 103 -14.63 -13.47 8.75
C LEU A 103 -15.58 -13.74 9.93
N ARG A 104 -15.27 -14.73 10.77
CA ARG A 104 -16.04 -15.05 11.99
C ARG A 104 -16.08 -13.89 13.01
N LYS A 105 -15.08 -13.01 13.01
CA LYS A 105 -14.96 -11.92 14.01
C LYS A 105 -15.01 -10.51 13.40
N ALA A 106 -14.72 -10.35 12.12
CA ALA A 106 -14.65 -9.03 11.48
C ALA A 106 -16.00 -8.29 11.54
N SER A 107 -16.00 -7.00 11.85
CA SER A 107 -17.22 -6.20 11.70
C SER A 107 -17.62 -6.07 10.23
N ARG A 108 -18.88 -5.75 9.99
CA ARG A 108 -19.39 -5.49 8.64
C ARG A 108 -18.60 -4.36 7.96
N GLU A 109 -18.31 -3.31 8.72
CA GLU A 109 -17.60 -2.11 8.28
C GLU A 109 -16.16 -2.46 7.89
N GLN A 110 -15.48 -3.26 8.71
CA GLN A 110 -14.14 -3.78 8.39
C GLN A 110 -14.14 -4.63 7.12
N MET A 111 -15.13 -5.50 6.93
CA MET A 111 -15.23 -6.32 5.72
C MET A 111 -15.45 -5.45 4.48
N ALA A 112 -16.38 -4.50 4.54
CA ALA A 112 -16.64 -3.58 3.44
C ALA A 112 -15.41 -2.74 3.09
N TYR A 113 -14.68 -2.24 4.09
CA TYR A 113 -13.41 -1.54 3.90
C TYR A 113 -12.39 -2.41 3.17
N VAL A 114 -12.17 -3.65 3.63
CA VAL A 114 -11.21 -4.58 3.02
C VAL A 114 -11.56 -4.82 1.54
N PHE A 115 -12.81 -5.15 1.23
CA PHE A 115 -13.22 -5.42 -0.16
C PHE A 115 -13.06 -4.21 -1.07
N ARG A 116 -13.38 -3.01 -0.58
CA ARG A 116 -13.27 -1.77 -1.34
C ARG A 116 -11.81 -1.33 -1.50
N GLU A 117 -11.11 -1.07 -0.40
CA GLU A 117 -9.79 -0.42 -0.41
C GLU A 117 -8.66 -1.35 -0.84
N LEU A 118 -8.74 -2.64 -0.48
CA LEU A 118 -7.69 -3.61 -0.80
C LEU A 118 -8.00 -4.40 -2.08
N GLY A 119 -9.28 -4.73 -2.29
CA GLY A 119 -9.74 -5.49 -3.45
C GLY A 119 -10.00 -4.65 -4.70
N GLY A 120 -10.38 -3.38 -4.53
CA GLY A 120 -10.87 -2.53 -5.62
C GLY A 120 -12.31 -2.85 -6.04
N GLU A 121 -13.11 -3.47 -5.17
CA GLU A 121 -14.55 -3.58 -5.40
C GLU A 121 -15.20 -2.19 -5.35
N ASP A 122 -16.24 -1.96 -6.17
CA ASP A 122 -17.04 -0.74 -6.03
C ASP A 122 -17.72 -0.70 -4.65
N ALA A 123 -18.02 0.51 -4.17
CA ALA A 123 -18.54 0.69 -2.81
C ALA A 123 -19.84 -0.10 -2.55
N SER A 124 -20.71 -0.25 -3.55
CA SER A 124 -21.96 -1.00 -3.42
C SER A 124 -21.69 -2.51 -3.39
N ALA A 125 -20.83 -3.02 -4.26
CA ALA A 125 -20.44 -4.44 -4.24
C ALA A 125 -19.75 -4.81 -2.92
N ALA A 126 -18.81 -3.99 -2.45
CA ALA A 126 -18.13 -4.20 -1.18
C ALA A 126 -19.12 -4.29 0.01
N GLN A 127 -20.10 -3.38 0.07
CA GLN A 127 -21.17 -3.41 1.07
C GLN A 127 -22.01 -4.68 0.95
N ARG A 128 -22.48 -5.02 -0.25
CA ARG A 128 -23.31 -6.22 -0.49
C ARG A 128 -22.59 -7.51 -0.10
N ILE A 129 -21.29 -7.62 -0.38
CA ILE A 129 -20.48 -8.78 0.02
C ILE A 129 -20.36 -8.83 1.55
N ALA A 130 -20.05 -7.71 2.20
CA ALA A 130 -19.95 -7.64 3.66
C ALA A 130 -21.28 -7.99 4.34
N ASP A 131 -22.40 -7.51 3.81
CA ASP A 131 -23.75 -7.84 4.24
C ASP A 131 -24.02 -9.34 4.10
N ALA A 132 -23.74 -9.91 2.93
CA ALA A 132 -23.93 -11.34 2.69
C ALA A 132 -23.13 -12.21 3.66
N VAL A 133 -21.86 -11.86 3.92
CA VAL A 133 -21.02 -12.56 4.90
C VAL A 133 -21.60 -12.41 6.33
N ALA A 134 -21.99 -11.21 6.73
CA ALA A 134 -22.55 -10.96 8.06
C ALA A 134 -23.86 -11.74 8.29
N LEU A 135 -24.71 -11.82 7.27
CA LEU A 135 -25.97 -12.56 7.31
C LEU A 135 -25.74 -14.07 7.44
N VAL A 136 -24.90 -14.67 6.59
CA VAL A 136 -24.64 -16.12 6.69
C VAL A 136 -23.89 -16.48 7.96
N ARG A 137 -23.01 -15.61 8.46
CA ARG A 137 -22.28 -15.82 9.71
C ARG A 137 -23.22 -16.08 10.88
N GLY A 138 -24.35 -15.38 10.94
CA GLY A 138 -25.30 -15.43 12.06
C GLY A 138 -24.71 -14.92 13.38
N ALA A 139 -25.49 -14.99 14.45
CA ALA A 139 -25.07 -14.52 15.77
C ALA A 139 -24.02 -15.45 16.44
N ASP A 140 -24.03 -16.75 16.13
CA ASP A 140 -23.13 -17.74 16.71
C ASP A 140 -21.77 -17.85 15.99
N GLY A 141 -21.65 -17.17 14.84
CA GLY A 141 -20.44 -17.15 14.02
C GLY A 141 -20.17 -18.45 13.26
N ARG A 142 -21.11 -19.40 13.20
CA ARG A 142 -20.86 -20.73 12.64
C ARG A 142 -21.09 -20.84 11.14
N GLY A 143 -21.92 -19.97 10.56
CA GLY A 143 -22.26 -20.03 9.14
C GLY A 143 -21.29 -19.31 8.19
N VAL A 144 -20.10 -18.91 8.67
CA VAL A 144 -19.06 -18.37 7.77
C VAL A 144 -18.58 -19.43 6.78
N PRO A 145 -18.37 -19.07 5.51
CA PRO A 145 -17.76 -19.96 4.53
C PRO A 145 -16.40 -20.45 5.03
N LYS A 146 -16.18 -21.76 4.95
CA LYS A 146 -14.89 -22.40 5.30
C LYS A 146 -14.13 -22.85 4.07
N ARG A 147 -14.80 -22.96 2.92
CA ARG A 147 -14.19 -23.32 1.65
C ARG A 147 -14.25 -22.19 0.64
N THR A 148 -13.31 -22.19 -0.30
CA THR A 148 -13.22 -21.17 -1.35
C THR A 148 -14.47 -21.15 -2.23
N ARG A 149 -15.02 -22.31 -2.61
CA ARG A 149 -16.22 -22.38 -3.44
C ARG A 149 -17.44 -21.78 -2.73
N GLU A 150 -17.63 -22.10 -1.45
CA GLU A 150 -18.72 -21.54 -0.63
C GLU A 150 -18.67 -20.01 -0.59
N PHE A 151 -17.47 -19.45 -0.41
CA PHE A 151 -17.26 -18.00 -0.39
C PHE A 151 -17.46 -17.39 -1.78
N ALA A 152 -16.96 -18.03 -2.84
CA ALA A 152 -17.11 -17.57 -4.22
C ALA A 152 -18.60 -17.50 -4.63
N ASP A 153 -19.38 -18.54 -4.31
CA ASP A 153 -20.81 -18.60 -4.58
C ASP A 153 -21.59 -17.54 -3.78
N LEU A 154 -21.16 -17.25 -2.55
CA LEU A 154 -21.74 -16.16 -1.75
C LEU A 154 -21.47 -14.80 -2.39
N VAL A 155 -20.24 -14.53 -2.81
CA VAL A 155 -19.85 -13.28 -3.47
C VAL A 155 -20.62 -13.11 -4.79
N GLN A 156 -20.73 -14.17 -5.60
CA GLN A 156 -21.46 -14.14 -6.87
C GLN A 156 -22.94 -13.78 -6.66
N ARG A 157 -23.60 -14.39 -5.67
CA ARG A 157 -24.99 -14.06 -5.30
C ARG A 157 -25.12 -12.62 -4.81
N ALA A 158 -24.21 -12.17 -3.94
CA ALA A 158 -24.22 -10.79 -3.41
C ALA A 158 -24.06 -9.73 -4.51
N LYS A 159 -23.23 -10.01 -5.52
CA LYS A 159 -22.99 -9.11 -6.65
C LYS A 159 -24.11 -9.13 -7.70
N GLY A 160 -25.08 -10.03 -7.58
CA GLY A 160 -26.24 -10.12 -8.48
C GLY A 160 -25.94 -10.87 -9.79
N GLY A 161 -24.98 -11.78 -9.79
CA GLY A 161 -24.78 -12.78 -10.86
C GLY A 161 -24.37 -12.25 -12.24
N LYS A 162 -24.11 -10.94 -12.42
CA LYS A 162 -23.67 -10.40 -13.71
C LYS A 162 -22.24 -10.85 -14.04
N GLU A 163 -22.11 -11.85 -14.90
CA GLU A 163 -20.89 -12.25 -15.60
C GLU A 163 -20.50 -11.21 -16.67
N TYR A 164 -20.30 -9.94 -16.30
CA TYR A 164 -20.00 -8.91 -17.31
C TYR A 164 -18.51 -8.71 -17.58
N GLN A 165 -17.65 -9.67 -17.24
CA GLN A 165 -16.20 -9.55 -17.38
C GLN A 165 -15.56 -10.91 -17.67
N ALA A 166 -14.44 -10.92 -18.39
CA ALA A 166 -13.57 -12.09 -18.61
C ALA A 166 -12.87 -12.61 -17.32
N MET A 167 -13.41 -12.29 -16.15
CA MET A 167 -12.80 -12.47 -14.84
C MET A 167 -13.85 -12.99 -13.84
N HIS A 168 -13.49 -14.00 -13.05
CA HIS A 168 -14.38 -14.56 -12.04
C HIS A 168 -14.92 -13.47 -11.09
N PRO A 169 -16.25 -13.43 -10.81
CA PRO A 169 -16.86 -12.38 -9.98
C PRO A 169 -16.26 -12.18 -8.58
N ALA A 170 -15.68 -13.24 -7.98
CA ALA A 170 -15.10 -13.23 -6.65
C ALA A 170 -13.60 -12.87 -6.62
N LYS A 171 -12.95 -12.68 -7.78
CA LYS A 171 -11.50 -12.52 -7.85
C LYS A 171 -10.99 -11.31 -7.07
N LEU A 172 -11.68 -10.18 -7.12
CA LEU A 172 -11.30 -8.97 -6.36
C LEU A 172 -11.53 -9.17 -4.84
N ALA A 173 -12.61 -9.85 -4.44
CA ALA A 173 -12.83 -10.21 -3.04
C ALA A 173 -11.74 -11.15 -2.50
N PHE A 174 -11.32 -12.16 -3.28
CA PHE A 174 -10.21 -13.05 -2.93
C PHE A 174 -8.89 -12.27 -2.82
N GLN A 175 -8.62 -11.37 -3.77
CA GLN A 175 -7.47 -10.48 -3.72
C GLN A 175 -7.48 -9.61 -2.44
N ALA A 176 -8.62 -9.02 -2.09
CA ALA A 176 -8.78 -8.20 -0.89
C ALA A 176 -8.40 -8.98 0.38
N LEU A 177 -8.96 -10.18 0.51
CA LEU A 177 -8.75 -11.05 1.67
C LEU A 177 -7.29 -11.48 1.78
N ARG A 178 -6.68 -11.85 0.65
CA ARG A 178 -5.25 -12.20 0.58
C ARG A 178 -4.37 -11.05 1.04
N ILE A 179 -4.61 -9.85 0.50
CA ILE A 179 -3.86 -8.64 0.88
C ILE A 179 -4.00 -8.38 2.37
N HIS A 180 -5.23 -8.49 2.89
CA HIS A 180 -5.55 -8.24 4.29
C HIS A 180 -4.84 -9.21 5.24
N VAL A 181 -5.02 -10.52 5.06
CA VAL A 181 -4.48 -11.52 6.01
C VAL A 181 -2.96 -11.61 5.98
N ASN A 182 -2.33 -11.24 4.86
CA ASN A 182 -0.88 -11.21 4.71
C ASN A 182 -0.27 -9.83 4.89
N ARG A 183 -1.09 -8.80 5.16
CA ARG A 183 -0.67 -7.39 5.27
C ARG A 183 0.22 -6.94 4.09
N GLU A 184 -0.08 -7.41 2.87
CA GLU A 184 0.84 -7.31 1.71
C GLU A 184 1.33 -5.86 1.46
N PHE A 185 0.44 -4.88 1.59
CA PHE A 185 0.77 -3.48 1.35
C PHE A 185 1.57 -2.83 2.46
N ASP A 186 1.31 -3.19 3.71
CA ASP A 186 2.10 -2.70 4.84
C ASP A 186 3.50 -3.32 4.80
N GLU A 187 3.57 -4.63 4.57
CA GLU A 187 4.83 -5.35 4.39
C GLU A 187 5.66 -4.73 3.28
N LEU A 188 5.07 -4.38 2.13
CA LEU A 188 5.74 -3.68 1.05
C LEU A 188 6.32 -2.32 1.49
N ARG A 189 5.55 -1.49 2.20
CA ARG A 189 6.01 -0.17 2.68
C ARG A 189 7.16 -0.32 3.66
N ASP A 190 6.98 -1.16 4.67
CA ASP A 190 7.96 -1.40 5.73
C ASP A 190 9.22 -2.06 5.16
N GLY A 191 9.06 -2.98 4.22
CA GLY A 191 10.14 -3.63 3.48
C GLY A 191 10.97 -2.67 2.63
N MET A 192 10.34 -1.74 1.91
CA MET A 192 11.07 -0.71 1.16
C MET A 192 11.82 0.25 2.09
N ALA A 193 11.23 0.62 3.24
CA ALA A 193 11.91 1.41 4.25
C ALA A 193 13.14 0.67 4.81
N ALA A 194 12.98 -0.62 5.15
CA ALA A 194 14.07 -1.48 5.60
C ALA A 194 15.16 -1.67 4.51
N ALA A 195 14.79 -1.77 3.24
CA ALA A 195 15.74 -1.86 2.13
C ALA A 195 16.54 -0.58 1.94
N LEU A 196 15.89 0.59 1.92
CA LEU A 196 16.58 1.89 1.82
C LEU A 196 17.61 2.05 2.93
N ARG A 197 17.25 1.61 4.14
CA ARG A 197 18.11 1.50 5.31
C ARG A 197 19.34 0.63 5.02
N LEU A 198 19.14 -0.63 4.64
CA LEU A 198 20.22 -1.62 4.46
C LEU A 198 21.14 -1.38 3.26
N LEU A 199 20.70 -0.67 2.23
CA LEU A 199 21.50 -0.44 1.03
C LEU A 199 22.74 0.42 1.33
N ARG A 200 23.87 0.07 0.71
CA ARG A 200 25.03 0.97 0.64
C ARG A 200 24.82 2.08 -0.40
N GLY A 201 25.67 3.08 -0.41
CA GLY A 201 25.68 4.13 -1.41
C GLY A 201 25.82 3.58 -2.83
N GLU A 202 25.08 4.17 -3.77
CA GLU A 202 25.03 3.77 -5.19
C GLU A 202 24.50 2.35 -5.46
N ALA A 203 24.08 1.61 -4.42
CA ALA A 203 23.42 0.31 -4.56
C ALA A 203 22.00 0.44 -5.12
N ARG A 204 21.44 -0.68 -5.60
CA ARG A 204 20.13 -0.72 -6.24
C ARG A 204 19.07 -1.46 -5.44
N MET A 205 17.87 -0.90 -5.43
CA MET A 205 16.64 -1.56 -5.04
C MET A 205 15.83 -1.88 -6.31
N GLY A 206 15.55 -3.15 -6.55
CA GLY A 206 14.70 -3.61 -7.65
C GLY A 206 13.38 -4.15 -7.13
N LEU A 207 12.25 -3.76 -7.74
CA LEU A 207 10.93 -4.28 -7.38
C LEU A 207 10.14 -4.68 -8.62
N ILE A 208 9.64 -5.90 -8.67
CA ILE A 208 8.62 -6.32 -9.65
C ILE A 208 7.25 -6.16 -9.00
N THR A 209 6.42 -5.29 -9.58
CA THR A 209 5.01 -5.12 -9.21
C THR A 209 4.11 -5.76 -10.24
N TRP A 210 3.03 -6.38 -9.80
CA TRP A 210 2.09 -7.12 -10.66
C TRP A 210 0.70 -6.48 -10.71
N LYS A 211 0.38 -5.59 -9.76
CA LYS A 211 -0.92 -4.93 -9.65
C LYS A 211 -0.78 -3.41 -9.45
N HIS A 212 -1.81 -2.67 -9.87
CA HIS A 212 -1.80 -1.20 -9.87
C HIS A 212 -1.53 -0.59 -8.48
N LYS A 213 -2.14 -1.13 -7.42
CA LYS A 213 -1.96 -0.60 -6.05
C LYS A 213 -0.54 -0.82 -5.53
N GLU A 214 0.14 -1.92 -5.88
CA GLU A 214 1.56 -2.11 -5.56
C GLU A 214 2.41 -1.04 -6.25
N CYS A 215 2.22 -0.84 -7.56
CA CYS A 215 2.90 0.20 -8.32
C CYS A 215 2.67 1.59 -7.72
N SER A 216 1.43 1.89 -7.32
CA SER A 216 1.10 3.16 -6.64
C SER A 216 1.85 3.32 -5.32
N ILE A 217 1.98 2.26 -4.51
CA ILE A 217 2.72 2.30 -3.24
C ILE A 217 4.22 2.53 -3.51
N VAL A 218 4.78 1.86 -4.52
CA VAL A 218 6.19 2.03 -4.91
C VAL A 218 6.46 3.46 -5.39
N ILE A 219 5.59 4.03 -6.22
CA ILE A 219 5.73 5.40 -6.72
C ILE A 219 5.59 6.42 -5.58
N ASP A 220 4.61 6.24 -4.69
CA ASP A 220 4.44 7.11 -3.51
C ASP A 220 5.65 7.04 -2.57
N PHE A 221 6.17 5.83 -2.31
CA PHE A 221 7.40 5.66 -1.55
C PHE A 221 8.58 6.37 -2.21
N PHE A 222 8.77 6.20 -3.53
CA PHE A 222 9.82 6.88 -4.29
C PHE A 222 9.70 8.40 -4.17
N ARG A 223 8.51 8.97 -4.42
CA ARG A 223 8.30 10.43 -4.34
C ARG A 223 8.69 10.99 -2.98
N ARG A 224 8.35 10.29 -1.90
CA ARG A 224 8.76 10.72 -0.54
C ARG A 224 10.27 10.69 -0.36
N HIS A 225 10.99 9.78 -1.01
CA HIS A 225 12.43 9.59 -0.84
C HIS A 225 13.26 10.07 -2.04
N GLU A 226 12.67 10.84 -2.95
CA GLU A 226 13.32 11.21 -4.20
C GLU A 226 14.48 12.16 -3.94
N CYS A 227 15.66 11.81 -4.44
CA CYS A 227 16.81 12.70 -4.49
C CYS A 227 16.63 13.73 -5.60
N ALA A 228 16.84 15.00 -5.29
CA ALA A 228 16.87 16.04 -6.31
C ALA A 228 18.04 15.80 -7.27
N ARG A 229 17.74 15.86 -8.57
CA ARG A 229 18.73 15.78 -9.63
C ARG A 229 19.45 17.13 -9.79
N PRO A 230 20.72 17.17 -10.22
CA PRO A 230 21.46 18.43 -10.38
C PRO A 230 20.79 19.44 -11.33
N ASP A 231 20.04 18.96 -12.31
CA ASP A 231 19.29 19.74 -13.28
C ASP A 231 17.86 20.08 -12.83
N HIS A 232 17.45 19.66 -11.63
CA HIS A 232 16.09 19.89 -11.15
C HIS A 232 15.84 21.39 -10.88
N PRO A 233 14.79 22.01 -11.46
CA PRO A 233 14.55 23.45 -11.34
C PRO A 233 14.46 23.97 -9.90
N VAL A 234 13.81 23.21 -9.01
CA VAL A 234 13.67 23.58 -7.59
C VAL A 234 15.03 23.61 -6.88
N LEU A 235 15.94 22.68 -7.22
CA LEU A 235 17.29 22.67 -6.64
C LEU A 235 18.08 23.89 -7.10
N GLN A 236 18.08 24.17 -8.42
CA GLN A 236 18.79 25.33 -8.98
C GLN A 236 18.24 26.67 -8.45
N TRP A 237 16.93 26.74 -8.21
CA TRP A 237 16.32 27.91 -7.57
C TRP A 237 16.77 28.02 -6.10
N TYR A 238 16.70 26.93 -5.33
CA TYR A 238 17.10 26.90 -3.92
C TYR A 238 18.57 27.31 -3.74
N GLU A 239 19.49 26.78 -4.55
CA GLU A 239 20.92 27.10 -4.44
C GLU A 239 21.25 28.57 -4.73
N ARG A 240 20.49 29.22 -5.62
CA ARG A 240 20.66 30.64 -5.96
C ARG A 240 20.02 31.57 -4.93
N GLU A 241 18.81 31.27 -4.49
CA GLU A 241 17.96 32.21 -3.75
C GLU A 241 17.98 32.00 -2.22
N ALA A 242 18.23 30.78 -1.73
CA ALA A 242 18.05 30.47 -0.30
C ALA A 242 19.02 31.24 0.62
N LYS A 243 20.24 31.54 0.15
CA LYS A 243 21.25 32.29 0.93
C LYS A 243 20.80 33.71 1.28
N GLY A 244 19.94 34.34 0.47
CA GLY A 244 19.50 35.73 0.66
C GLY A 244 18.14 35.88 1.35
N ARG A 245 17.37 34.78 1.49
CA ARG A 245 15.96 34.82 1.94
C ARG A 245 15.72 34.15 3.29
N GLY A 246 16.78 33.85 4.04
CA GLY A 246 16.67 33.23 5.37
C GLY A 246 16.17 31.77 5.35
N GLY A 247 16.30 31.08 4.22
CA GLY A 247 15.86 29.69 4.08
C GLY A 247 16.67 28.74 4.96
N ALA A 248 16.00 27.78 5.60
CA ALA A 248 16.66 26.75 6.40
C ALA A 248 17.65 25.94 5.55
N ARG A 249 18.88 25.77 6.03
CA ARG A 249 19.91 24.99 5.33
C ARG A 249 19.59 23.50 5.42
N LEU A 250 19.14 22.93 4.32
CA LEU A 250 18.92 21.49 4.20
C LEU A 250 20.24 20.72 4.19
N LYS A 251 20.24 19.55 4.84
CA LYS A 251 21.36 18.61 4.88
C LYS A 251 21.09 17.45 3.91
N PRO A 252 22.09 16.99 3.13
CA PRO A 252 21.94 15.79 2.31
C PRO A 252 21.58 14.57 3.15
N ARG A 253 20.57 13.82 2.70
CA ARG A 253 20.11 12.55 3.27
C ARG A 253 20.25 11.47 2.22
N TRP A 254 20.22 10.21 2.63
CA TRP A 254 20.09 9.11 1.71
C TRP A 254 18.66 9.01 1.20
N GLY A 255 18.50 9.00 -0.12
CA GLY A 255 17.24 8.80 -0.80
C GLY A 255 17.45 7.96 -2.06
N LEU A 256 16.54 8.13 -3.02
CA LEU A 256 16.47 7.31 -4.23
C LEU A 256 16.52 8.17 -5.49
N LEU A 257 17.24 7.68 -6.49
CA LEU A 257 17.08 8.08 -7.88
C LEU A 257 16.38 6.96 -8.64
N GLN A 258 15.37 7.29 -9.43
CA GLN A 258 14.69 6.33 -10.30
C GLN A 258 15.44 6.16 -11.62
N GLU A 259 15.65 4.90 -12.02
CA GLU A 259 16.03 4.49 -13.38
C GLU A 259 14.77 4.13 -14.20
N ASP A 260 14.91 3.94 -15.51
CA ASP A 260 13.76 3.67 -16.37
C ASP A 260 13.08 2.34 -15.98
N PRO A 261 11.76 2.33 -15.77
CA PRO A 261 11.03 1.11 -15.44
C PRO A 261 10.99 0.18 -16.65
N ILE A 262 11.19 -1.11 -16.40
CA ILE A 262 11.24 -2.13 -17.45
C ILE A 262 9.92 -2.90 -17.48
N ARG A 263 9.40 -3.15 -18.68
CA ARG A 263 8.20 -3.97 -18.92
C ARG A 263 8.56 -5.23 -19.71
N PRO A 264 7.77 -6.31 -19.55
CA PRO A 264 7.95 -7.52 -20.32
C PRO A 264 7.94 -7.27 -21.82
N THR A 265 8.81 -7.97 -22.54
CA THR A 265 8.85 -7.90 -24.01
C THR A 265 7.73 -8.74 -24.64
N ALA A 266 7.41 -8.48 -25.91
CA ALA A 266 6.46 -9.30 -26.66
C ALA A 266 6.90 -10.78 -26.76
N ALA A 267 8.21 -11.05 -26.75
CA ALA A 267 8.74 -12.41 -26.75
C ALA A 267 8.49 -13.12 -25.41
N GLU A 268 8.71 -12.41 -24.29
CA GLU A 268 8.44 -12.92 -22.94
C GLU A 268 6.97 -13.25 -22.74
N LEU A 269 6.06 -12.37 -23.20
CA LEU A 269 4.62 -12.58 -23.05
C LEU A 269 4.08 -13.81 -23.80
N LYS A 270 4.78 -14.28 -24.84
CA LYS A 270 4.43 -15.50 -25.56
C LYS A 270 4.72 -16.76 -24.74
N VAL A 271 5.77 -16.74 -23.91
CA VAL A 271 6.19 -17.90 -23.09
C VAL A 271 5.66 -17.82 -21.65
N ASN A 272 5.41 -16.60 -21.16
CA ASN A 272 4.91 -16.35 -19.81
C ASN A 272 3.77 -15.33 -19.83
N SER A 273 2.55 -15.82 -20.00
CA SER A 273 1.35 -14.97 -19.99
C SER A 273 1.10 -14.27 -18.65
N ARG A 274 1.66 -14.80 -17.54
CA ARG A 274 1.54 -14.20 -16.21
C ARG A 274 2.33 -12.90 -16.08
N ALA A 275 3.41 -12.73 -16.86
CA ALA A 275 4.23 -11.51 -16.89
C ALA A 275 3.46 -10.27 -17.40
N ARG A 276 2.29 -10.42 -18.02
CA ARG A 276 1.55 -9.34 -18.71
C ARG A 276 1.44 -8.01 -17.94
N SER A 277 1.25 -8.07 -16.62
CA SER A 277 1.09 -6.88 -15.78
C SER A 277 2.34 -6.50 -14.98
N ALA A 278 3.44 -7.22 -15.17
CA ALA A 278 4.69 -6.98 -14.46
C ALA A 278 5.31 -5.64 -14.88
N VAL A 279 5.85 -4.92 -13.90
CA VAL A 279 6.70 -3.75 -14.08
C VAL A 279 7.87 -3.89 -13.12
N LEU A 280 9.09 -3.85 -13.64
CA LEU A 280 10.31 -3.79 -12.85
C LEU A 280 10.68 -2.32 -12.62
N HIS A 281 10.61 -1.90 -11.37
CA HIS A 281 11.09 -0.60 -10.90
C HIS A 281 12.53 -0.74 -10.41
N LEU A 282 13.37 0.21 -10.79
CA LEU A 282 14.78 0.25 -10.41
C LEU A 282 15.08 1.59 -9.73
N PHE A 283 15.56 1.54 -8.50
CA PHE A 283 15.98 2.70 -7.75
C PHE A 283 17.43 2.56 -7.31
N ARG A 284 18.20 3.65 -7.43
CA ARG A 284 19.58 3.73 -6.94
C ARG A 284 19.64 4.59 -5.68
N LYS A 285 20.22 4.06 -4.60
CA LYS A 285 20.43 4.81 -3.36
C LYS A 285 21.51 5.87 -3.57
N ARG A 286 21.23 7.11 -3.19
CA ARG A 286 22.18 8.22 -3.32
C ARG A 286 22.05 9.19 -2.15
N ARG A 287 23.16 9.81 -1.75
CA ARG A 287 23.17 10.89 -0.77
C ARG A 287 23.02 12.22 -1.48
N ALA A 288 21.91 12.91 -1.28
CA ALA A 288 21.60 14.20 -1.90
C ALA A 288 20.56 14.98 -1.07
N LEU A 289 20.24 16.20 -1.47
CA LEU A 289 19.05 16.88 -0.95
C LEU A 289 17.80 16.17 -1.51
N LEU A 290 16.82 15.94 -0.64
CA LEU A 290 15.58 15.29 -1.06
C LEU A 290 14.63 16.31 -1.67
N LEU A 291 14.01 15.93 -2.79
CA LEU A 291 13.10 16.79 -3.53
C LEU A 291 11.91 17.26 -2.67
N PRO A 292 11.22 16.40 -1.89
CA PRO A 292 10.12 16.87 -1.05
C PRO A 292 10.54 17.88 0.03
N GLN A 293 11.76 17.77 0.54
CA GLN A 293 12.29 18.72 1.52
C GLN A 293 12.63 20.06 0.85
N LEU A 294 13.23 20.01 -0.33
CA LEU A 294 13.51 21.18 -1.16
C LEU A 294 12.24 21.93 -1.54
N GLU A 295 11.21 21.21 -2.00
CA GLU A 295 9.90 21.77 -2.33
C GLU A 295 9.25 22.44 -1.11
N ALA A 296 9.26 21.78 0.04
CA ALA A 296 8.69 22.35 1.27
C ALA A 296 9.36 23.68 1.65
N VAL A 297 10.69 23.78 1.55
CA VAL A 297 11.42 25.02 1.84
C VAL A 297 11.18 26.08 0.76
N ALA A 298 11.29 25.69 -0.52
CA ALA A 298 11.13 26.63 -1.63
C ALA A 298 9.73 27.23 -1.67
N TYR A 299 8.70 26.41 -1.53
CA TYR A 299 7.30 26.85 -1.52
C TYR A 299 7.01 27.71 -0.28
N GLY A 300 7.59 27.37 0.88
CA GLY A 300 7.50 28.22 2.07
C GLY A 300 8.07 29.62 1.86
N ILE A 301 9.26 29.74 1.25
CA ILE A 301 9.88 31.04 0.92
C ILE A 301 9.03 31.84 -0.08
N LEU A 302 8.37 31.16 -1.02
CA LEU A 302 7.49 31.78 -2.02
C LEU A 302 6.09 32.11 -1.48
N GLY A 303 5.79 31.76 -0.23
CA GLY A 303 4.45 31.95 0.36
C GLY A 303 3.38 31.05 -0.26
N TRP A 304 3.79 29.96 -0.91
CA TRP A 304 2.86 28.97 -1.47
C TRP A 304 2.41 28.02 -0.37
N PRO A 305 1.12 27.62 -0.36
CA PRO A 305 0.61 26.71 0.66
C PRO A 305 1.40 25.41 0.62
N ARG A 306 1.73 24.89 1.81
CA ARG A 306 2.38 23.59 1.95
C ARG A 306 1.47 22.56 1.28
N GLN A 307 1.94 21.92 0.22
CA GLN A 307 1.29 20.71 -0.25
C GLN A 307 1.51 19.67 0.85
N GLU A 308 0.51 19.48 1.72
CA GLU A 308 0.51 18.30 2.56
C GLU A 308 0.66 17.11 1.62
N ALA A 309 1.71 16.31 1.84
CA ALA A 309 1.88 15.06 1.11
C ALA A 309 0.55 14.31 1.21
N ALA A 310 -0.08 14.04 0.07
CA ALA A 310 -1.45 13.56 -0.06
C ALA A 310 -1.74 12.21 0.63
N GLY A 311 -0.83 11.69 1.47
CA GLY A 311 -1.00 10.52 2.32
C GLY A 311 -1.31 10.80 3.80
N ALA A 312 -1.26 12.04 4.29
CA ALA A 312 -1.58 12.33 5.70
C ALA A 312 -3.09 12.31 5.99
N ALA A 313 -3.92 12.77 5.03
CA ALA A 313 -5.38 12.72 5.15
C ALA A 313 -5.90 11.27 5.19
N GLU A 314 -5.31 10.34 4.43
CA GLU A 314 -5.66 8.91 4.48
C GLU A 314 -5.23 8.22 5.80
N ALA A 315 -4.16 8.70 6.47
CA ALA A 315 -3.67 8.12 7.71
C ALA A 315 -4.47 8.57 8.95
N ALA A 316 -4.97 9.81 8.96
CA ALA A 316 -5.83 10.30 10.04
C ALA A 316 -7.23 9.67 10.01
N GLU A 317 -7.78 9.43 8.81
CA GLU A 317 -9.08 8.79 8.63
C GLU A 317 -9.05 7.28 8.97
N ALA A 318 -7.88 6.64 8.84
CA ALA A 318 -7.67 5.24 9.23
C ALA A 318 -7.52 5.01 10.75
N GLN A 319 -7.27 6.06 11.55
CA GLN A 319 -7.03 5.94 12.99
C GLN A 319 -8.23 6.34 13.87
N GLY A 320 -9.36 6.73 13.30
CA GLY A 320 -10.57 7.02 14.08
C GLY A 320 -10.42 8.13 15.11
N ALA A 321 -9.48 9.06 14.90
CA ALA A 321 -9.36 10.25 15.71
C ALA A 321 -10.33 11.31 15.17
N THR A 322 -11.37 11.61 15.95
CA THR A 322 -12.30 12.71 15.69
C THR A 322 -11.53 14.02 15.61
N VAL A 323 -11.59 14.70 14.46
CA VAL A 323 -11.19 16.09 14.31
C VAL A 323 -12.16 16.95 15.13
N PRO A 324 -11.73 17.74 16.12
CA PRO A 324 -12.62 18.65 16.82
C PRO A 324 -12.89 19.86 15.92
N GLY A 325 -14.12 19.99 15.41
CA GLY A 325 -14.52 21.19 14.66
C GLY A 325 -15.69 21.13 13.68
N GLU A 326 -16.48 20.05 13.61
CA GLU A 326 -17.58 19.93 12.62
C GLU A 326 -18.99 20.24 13.14
N GLU A 327 -19.17 20.98 14.25
CA GLU A 327 -20.52 21.39 14.68
C GLU A 327 -20.98 22.76 14.15
N GLU A 328 -20.08 23.65 13.70
CA GLU A 328 -20.50 24.99 13.22
C GLU A 328 -20.90 25.03 11.73
N GLY A 329 -20.42 24.09 10.90
CA GLY A 329 -20.72 24.06 9.47
C GLY A 329 -22.14 23.56 9.13
N ALA A 330 -22.64 22.58 9.90
CA ALA A 330 -23.94 21.94 9.63
C ALA A 330 -25.13 22.87 9.94
N ALA A 331 -25.04 23.68 11.00
CA ALA A 331 -26.07 24.65 11.36
C ALA A 331 -26.20 25.78 10.31
N ALA A 332 -25.08 26.25 9.76
CA ALA A 332 -25.05 27.30 8.74
C ALA A 332 -25.55 26.81 7.35
N ALA A 333 -25.36 25.53 7.03
CA ALA A 333 -25.88 24.91 5.80
C ALA A 333 -27.39 24.61 5.90
N ALA A 334 -27.87 24.15 7.06
CA ALA A 334 -29.28 23.91 7.31
C ALA A 334 -30.12 25.21 7.29
N GLY A 335 -29.59 26.29 7.89
CA GLY A 335 -30.24 27.61 7.88
C GLY A 335 -30.39 28.22 6.49
N ARG A 336 -29.40 28.04 5.61
CA ARG A 336 -29.46 28.51 4.22
C ARG A 336 -30.44 27.71 3.35
N LYS A 337 -30.53 26.39 3.54
CA LYS A 337 -31.53 25.55 2.85
C LYS A 337 -32.96 25.89 3.27
N ARG A 338 -33.20 26.18 4.56
CA ARG A 338 -34.51 26.55 5.07
C ARG A 338 -35.00 27.90 4.52
N ARG A 339 -34.14 28.93 4.55
CA ARG A 339 -34.49 30.26 4.00
C ARG A 339 -34.77 30.24 2.50
N ARG A 340 -34.06 29.41 1.72
CA ARG A 340 -34.35 29.24 0.28
C ARG A 340 -35.70 28.54 0.02
N ARG A 341 -36.11 27.60 0.86
CA ARG A 341 -37.42 26.94 0.75
C ARG A 341 -38.58 27.85 1.12
N GLU A 342 -38.41 28.67 2.17
CA GLU A 342 -39.43 29.63 2.60
C GLU A 342 -39.60 30.78 1.58
N ALA A 343 -38.51 31.25 0.97
CA ALA A 343 -38.58 32.25 -0.11
C ALA A 343 -39.28 31.70 -1.38
N ALA A 344 -38.99 30.46 -1.76
CA ALA A 344 -39.63 29.83 -2.92
C ALA A 344 -41.13 29.55 -2.70
N GLN A 345 -41.57 29.30 -1.46
CA GLN A 345 -43.00 29.13 -1.15
C GLN A 345 -43.76 30.46 -1.11
N ALA A 346 -43.11 31.57 -0.74
CA ALA A 346 -43.71 32.89 -0.77
C ALA A 346 -43.93 33.41 -2.21
N GLU A 347 -43.02 33.13 -3.14
CA GLU A 347 -43.18 33.50 -4.56
C GLU A 347 -44.31 32.73 -5.25
N VAL A 348 -44.50 31.45 -4.93
CA VAL A 348 -45.60 30.64 -5.48
C VAL A 348 -46.97 31.07 -4.89
N GLY A 349 -47.00 31.53 -3.64
CA GLY A 349 -48.22 32.07 -3.03
C GLY A 349 -48.66 33.42 -3.60
N ALA A 350 -47.72 34.29 -3.94
CA ALA A 350 -48.02 35.61 -4.52
C ALA A 350 -48.52 35.54 -5.97
N ALA A 351 -48.09 34.52 -6.73
CA ALA A 351 -48.54 34.29 -8.12
C ALA A 351 -49.94 33.64 -8.23
N ALA A 352 -50.54 33.21 -7.10
CA ALA A 352 -51.88 32.63 -7.06
C ALA A 352 -52.95 33.62 -6.54
N ALA A 353 -52.57 34.84 -6.17
CA ALA A 353 -53.45 35.88 -5.63
C ALA A 353 -53.45 37.18 -6.47
N ALA A 354 -52.88 37.14 -7.68
CA ALA A 354 -53.00 38.15 -8.74
C ALA A 354 -53.54 37.44 -9.99
#